data_AF-A0AAC9HMD3-F1
#
_entry.id   AF-A0AAC9HMD3-F1
#
_cell.length_a   1.000
_cell.length_b   1.000
_cell.length_c   1.000
_cell.angle_alpha   90.00
_cell.angle_beta   90.00
_cell.angle_gamma   90.00
#
_symmetry.space_group_name_H-M   'P 1'
#
loop_
_entity.id
_entity.type
_entity.pdbx_description
1 polymer ?
#
loop_
_entity_poly.entity_id
_entity_poly.type
_entity_poly.pdbx_seq_one_letter_code
_entity_poly.pdbx_strand_id
1 'polypeptide(L)'
;MTAPITTTSAAEPTTGPGAHQCIAGPAVESVTPWPPAALRDWVYENPRLSAERRALFARWLEDPTPREDIAASLGLSLGELLRTFNDTAPLSPAMPFTYRGIPFTSVAMDGTCDDIADGRFPLFGTPVTFRCYLDDPTLLPQEMFEAADWNFMDAGRPGFLGYAYGVHHEGAVYLAGVQSDLAVRYAYLFQGRDDRTEIRRGDEVVEESSAALTERFADHVPVLRRTFQRYWIPILLSAVVAWTRQRTDITELGLLQFPLTPDEDRQGTVVHRVYRELPQRWDSSLRCIGIDGTCNAYAVAGLDTVRRYLGERVKFDAPA
;
A
#
# COMPACT_ATOMS: atom_id res chain seq x y z
N MET A 1 30.98 3.55 50.03
CA MET A 1 30.05 4.52 49.40
C MET A 1 30.92 5.56 48.74
N THR A 2 31.04 5.46 47.41
CA THR A 2 31.88 6.33 46.59
C THR A 2 31.26 6.30 45.20
N ALA A 3 30.68 7.42 44.77
CA ALA A 3 30.13 7.59 43.43
C ALA A 3 31.26 7.89 42.41
N PRO A 4 31.12 7.46 41.15
CA PRO A 4 31.74 8.14 40.01
C PRO A 4 30.65 8.66 39.06
N ILE A 5 30.53 9.99 38.91
CA ILE A 5 31.16 10.83 37.88
C ILE A 5 30.64 10.50 36.47
N THR A 6 29.66 11.32 36.08
CA THR A 6 29.20 11.62 34.72
C THR A 6 30.38 11.96 33.82
N THR A 7 30.49 11.28 32.68
CA THR A 7 31.29 11.75 31.54
C THR A 7 30.38 11.83 30.33
N THR A 8 30.06 13.07 29.99
CA THR A 8 29.50 13.53 28.73
C THR A 8 30.45 13.08 27.61
N SER A 9 30.01 12.14 26.77
CA SER A 9 30.74 11.81 25.55
C SER A 9 30.28 12.75 24.44
N ALA A 10 31.27 13.46 23.91
CA ALA A 10 31.16 14.51 22.92
C ALA A 10 30.45 14.06 21.63
N ALA A 11 29.66 14.99 21.10
CA ALA A 11 29.28 15.03 19.70
C ALA A 11 30.50 15.37 18.84
N GLU A 12 30.63 14.69 17.69
CA GLU A 12 31.15 15.20 16.41
C GLU A 12 31.22 14.05 15.36
N PRO A 13 31.18 14.30 14.03
CA PRO A 13 30.87 15.55 13.33
C PRO A 13 29.66 15.43 12.39
N THR A 14 28.92 16.53 12.25
CA THR A 14 28.00 16.79 11.16
C THR A 14 28.76 16.80 9.84
N THR A 15 28.56 15.75 9.04
CA THR A 15 28.82 15.81 7.60
C THR A 15 27.67 16.60 6.97
N GLY A 16 28.00 17.65 6.22
CA GLY A 16 27.01 18.38 5.42
C GLY A 16 26.32 17.44 4.42
N PRO A 17 25.25 17.89 3.74
CA PRO A 17 24.46 17.04 2.84
C PRO A 17 25.34 16.57 1.69
N GLY A 18 25.96 15.40 1.86
CA GLY A 18 26.59 14.69 0.76
C GLY A 18 25.49 14.42 -0.26
N ALA A 19 25.75 14.76 -1.52
CA ALA A 19 24.85 14.43 -2.61
C ALA A 19 24.46 12.96 -2.49
N HIS A 20 23.18 12.70 -2.15
CA HIS A 20 22.65 11.35 -2.10
C HIS A 20 22.87 10.74 -3.49
N GLN A 21 23.82 9.83 -3.59
CA GLN A 21 24.16 9.22 -4.86
C GLN A 21 22.97 8.30 -5.23
N CYS A 22 22.21 8.70 -6.25
CA CYS A 22 21.04 7.96 -6.72
C CYS A 22 21.44 6.52 -7.08
N ILE A 23 20.73 5.53 -6.52
CA ILE A 23 21.01 4.11 -6.80
C ILE A 23 20.79 3.73 -8.27
N ALA A 24 20.05 4.55 -9.03
CA ALA A 24 19.78 4.35 -10.46
C ALA A 24 20.86 4.95 -11.39
N GLY A 25 21.93 5.54 -10.84
CA GLY A 25 23.02 6.14 -11.63
C GLY A 25 22.73 7.59 -12.08
N PRO A 26 23.44 8.11 -13.10
CA PRO A 26 23.47 9.54 -13.41
C PRO A 26 22.28 10.05 -14.23
N ALA A 27 21.46 9.16 -14.83
CA ALA A 27 20.27 9.56 -15.58
C ALA A 27 19.09 9.77 -14.62
N VAL A 28 18.78 11.04 -14.36
CA VAL A 28 17.68 11.45 -13.48
C VAL A 28 16.60 12.16 -14.29
N GLU A 29 15.40 11.60 -14.28
CA GLU A 29 14.21 12.29 -14.75
C GLU A 29 13.80 13.27 -13.65
N SER A 30 13.88 14.56 -13.94
CA SER A 30 13.50 15.60 -12.98
C SER A 30 12.03 15.89 -13.16
N VAL A 31 11.23 15.56 -12.15
CA VAL A 31 9.80 15.87 -12.14
C VAL A 31 9.57 17.07 -11.24
N THR A 32 8.55 17.86 -11.55
CA THR A 32 8.18 18.95 -10.64
C THR A 32 7.48 18.30 -9.43
N PRO A 33 8.00 18.50 -8.19
CA PRO A 33 7.28 18.11 -6.99
C PRO A 33 5.88 18.71 -7.01
N TRP A 34 4.95 18.11 -6.28
CA TRP A 34 3.72 18.79 -5.93
C TRP A 34 4.07 20.17 -5.37
N PRO A 35 3.53 21.26 -5.93
CA PRO A 35 3.60 22.53 -5.22
C PRO A 35 2.96 22.33 -3.83
N PRO A 36 3.31 23.15 -2.82
CA PRO A 36 2.61 23.11 -1.53
C PRO A 36 1.08 23.19 -1.63
N ALA A 37 0.57 23.71 -2.75
CA ALA A 37 -0.86 23.74 -3.10
C ALA A 37 -1.42 22.42 -3.67
N ALA A 38 -0.64 21.50 -4.24
CA ALA A 38 -1.18 20.25 -4.79
C ALA A 38 -1.52 19.22 -3.70
N LEU A 39 -0.71 19.14 -2.63
CA LEU A 39 -1.11 18.43 -1.40
C LEU A 39 -2.39 19.05 -0.82
N ARG A 40 -2.50 20.38 -0.90
CA ARG A 40 -3.69 21.11 -0.49
C ARG A 40 -4.91 20.73 -1.33
N ASP A 41 -4.82 20.67 -2.65
CA ASP A 41 -5.94 20.32 -3.52
C ASP A 41 -6.45 18.89 -3.30
N TRP A 42 -5.55 17.93 -3.09
CA TRP A 42 -5.90 16.51 -2.88
C TRP A 42 -6.31 16.20 -1.44
N VAL A 43 -5.82 16.97 -0.47
CA VAL A 43 -5.98 16.67 0.97
C VAL A 43 -6.70 17.80 1.71
N TYR A 44 -6.11 18.99 1.79
CA TYR A 44 -6.58 20.07 2.69
C TYR A 44 -7.75 20.92 2.20
N GLU A 45 -7.98 21.00 0.89
CA GLU A 45 -9.04 21.76 0.20
C GLU A 45 -9.91 20.86 -0.67
N ASN A 46 -9.74 19.54 -0.55
CA ASN A 46 -10.49 18.56 -1.32
C ASN A 46 -12.01 18.77 -1.15
N PRO A 47 -12.75 19.15 -2.21
CA PRO A 47 -14.16 19.50 -2.09
C PRO A 47 -15.07 18.31 -1.79
N ARG A 48 -14.54 17.07 -1.88
CA ARG A 48 -15.25 15.84 -1.51
C ARG A 48 -15.24 15.59 0.00
N LEU A 49 -14.25 16.10 0.69
CA LEU A 49 -14.13 15.97 2.13
C LEU A 49 -14.95 17.09 2.79
N SER A 50 -15.66 16.78 3.88
CA SER A 50 -16.28 17.83 4.70
C SER A 50 -15.20 18.71 5.34
N ALA A 51 -15.57 19.88 5.86
CA ALA A 51 -14.61 20.77 6.53
C ALA A 51 -13.94 20.06 7.72
N GLU A 52 -14.70 19.26 8.46
CA GLU A 52 -14.23 18.44 9.57
C GLU A 52 -13.23 17.39 9.09
N ARG A 53 -13.54 16.68 7.99
CA ARG A 53 -12.63 15.68 7.41
C ARG A 53 -11.31 16.28 6.93
N ARG A 54 -11.35 17.48 6.33
CA ARG A 54 -10.14 18.21 5.92
C ARG A 54 -9.29 18.62 7.12
N ALA A 55 -9.90 19.08 8.21
CA ALA A 55 -9.18 19.43 9.44
C ALA A 55 -8.51 18.19 10.09
N LEU A 56 -9.18 17.03 10.06
CA LEU A 56 -8.60 15.77 10.54
C LEU A 56 -7.39 15.35 9.70
N PHE A 57 -7.49 15.47 8.39
CA PHE A 57 -6.38 15.19 7.48
C PHE A 57 -5.20 16.13 7.65
N ALA A 58 -5.47 17.43 7.86
CA ALA A 58 -4.46 18.43 8.17
C ALA A 58 -3.67 18.04 9.42
N ARG A 59 -4.39 17.68 10.49
CA ARG A 59 -3.78 17.17 11.70
C ARG A 59 -2.95 15.91 11.42
N TRP A 60 -3.48 14.91 10.71
CA TRP A 60 -2.74 13.67 10.43
C TRP A 60 -1.39 13.90 9.72
N LEU A 61 -1.33 14.86 8.79
CA LEU A 61 -0.09 15.16 8.06
C LEU A 61 0.91 15.99 8.85
N GLU A 62 0.47 16.70 9.89
CA GLU A 62 1.30 17.65 10.66
C GLU A 62 1.62 17.15 12.08
N ASP A 63 0.80 16.26 12.63
CA ASP A 63 0.84 15.76 13.99
C ASP A 63 1.44 14.33 13.99
N PRO A 64 2.61 14.11 14.63
CA PRO A 64 3.22 12.78 14.73
C PRO A 64 2.49 11.84 15.72
N THR A 65 1.38 12.28 16.32
CA THR A 65 0.56 11.47 17.25
C THR A 65 0.00 10.23 16.54
N PRO A 66 0.06 9.03 17.16
CA PRO A 66 -0.55 7.81 16.62
C PRO A 66 -2.04 7.98 16.29
N ARG A 67 -2.53 7.25 15.29
CA ARG A 67 -3.90 7.38 14.76
C ARG A 67 -4.94 7.02 15.82
N GLU A 68 -4.63 6.04 16.64
CA GLU A 68 -5.42 5.56 17.78
C GLU A 68 -5.59 6.67 18.83
N ASP A 69 -4.51 7.39 19.14
CA ASP A 69 -4.51 8.49 20.09
C ASP A 69 -5.24 9.72 19.52
N ILE A 70 -5.09 9.98 18.20
CA ILE A 70 -5.87 11.01 17.50
C ILE A 70 -7.36 10.68 17.60
N ALA A 71 -7.77 9.45 17.24
CA ALA A 71 -9.17 9.01 17.29
C ALA A 71 -9.75 9.16 18.71
N ALA A 72 -9.03 8.66 19.72
CA ALA A 72 -9.41 8.77 21.13
C ALA A 72 -9.56 10.23 21.59
N SER A 73 -8.62 11.10 21.21
CA SER A 73 -8.65 12.54 21.58
C SER A 73 -9.86 13.28 20.99
N LEU A 74 -10.41 12.77 19.90
CA LEU A 74 -11.54 13.34 19.17
C LEU A 74 -12.87 12.67 19.51
N GLY A 75 -12.86 11.59 20.31
CA GLY A 75 -14.04 10.80 20.61
C GLY A 75 -14.62 10.08 19.38
N LEU A 76 -13.76 9.71 18.43
CA LEU A 76 -14.10 8.93 17.23
C LEU A 76 -13.59 7.51 17.38
N SER A 77 -14.25 6.55 16.73
CA SER A 77 -13.67 5.22 16.51
C SER A 77 -12.50 5.30 15.52
N LEU A 78 -11.57 4.35 15.59
CA LEU A 78 -10.43 4.33 14.66
C LEU A 78 -10.89 4.19 13.20
N GLY A 79 -11.92 3.38 12.94
CA GLY A 79 -12.49 3.18 11.62
C GLY A 79 -13.15 4.43 11.03
N GLU A 80 -13.84 5.23 11.85
CA GLU A 80 -14.38 6.53 11.42
C GLU A 80 -13.26 7.49 10.99
N LEU A 81 -12.14 7.48 11.71
CA LEU A 81 -10.96 8.27 11.36
C LEU A 81 -10.31 7.75 10.06
N LEU A 82 -10.00 6.46 9.96
CA LEU A 82 -9.25 5.91 8.82
C LEU A 82 -10.05 5.95 7.51
N ARG A 83 -11.37 5.72 7.54
CA ARG A 83 -12.20 5.89 6.32
C ARG A 83 -12.16 7.31 5.79
N THR A 84 -12.01 8.30 6.66
CA THR A 84 -11.82 9.68 6.22
C THR A 84 -10.54 9.82 5.41
N PHE A 85 -9.47 9.11 5.80
CA PHE A 85 -8.20 9.12 5.09
C PHE A 85 -8.19 8.33 3.80
N ASN A 86 -9.08 7.35 3.70
CA ASN A 86 -9.10 6.44 2.58
C ASN A 86 -10.10 6.83 1.51
N ASP A 87 -11.16 7.60 1.80
CA ASP A 87 -12.17 8.01 0.82
C ASP A 87 -11.98 9.47 0.36
N THR A 88 -10.83 9.75 -0.24
CA THR A 88 -10.46 11.09 -0.73
C THR A 88 -10.98 11.41 -2.13
N ALA A 89 -11.36 10.41 -2.91
CA ALA A 89 -11.96 10.60 -4.23
C ALA A 89 -13.03 9.54 -4.52
N PRO A 90 -13.94 9.78 -5.48
CA PRO A 90 -14.87 8.77 -5.92
C PRO A 90 -14.16 7.52 -6.45
N LEU A 91 -14.74 6.37 -6.17
CA LEU A 91 -14.31 5.12 -6.77
C LEU A 91 -14.63 5.11 -8.27
N SER A 92 -13.66 4.67 -9.06
CA SER A 92 -13.79 4.37 -10.49
C SER A 92 -14.78 3.23 -10.73
N PRO A 93 -15.26 3.04 -11.98
CA PRO A 93 -15.97 1.83 -12.35
C PRO A 93 -15.19 0.56 -11.98
N ALA A 94 -15.92 -0.49 -11.63
CA ALA A 94 -15.35 -1.80 -11.32
C ALA A 94 -14.72 -2.44 -12.57
N MET A 95 -13.51 -2.96 -12.40
CA MET A 95 -12.70 -3.57 -13.44
C MET A 95 -12.56 -5.08 -13.17
N PRO A 96 -13.38 -5.92 -13.82
CA PRO A 96 -13.34 -7.36 -13.60
C PRO A 96 -12.10 -7.99 -14.23
N PHE A 97 -11.54 -8.97 -13.53
CA PHE A 97 -10.51 -9.84 -14.05
C PHE A 97 -10.60 -11.20 -13.37
N THR A 98 -9.92 -12.20 -13.93
CA THR A 98 -9.87 -13.54 -13.38
C THR A 98 -8.41 -13.94 -13.18
N TYR A 99 -8.07 -14.48 -12.02
CA TYR A 99 -6.77 -15.13 -11.78
C TYR A 99 -6.99 -16.61 -11.48
N ARG A 100 -6.47 -17.49 -12.35
CA ARG A 100 -6.61 -18.96 -12.29
C ARG A 100 -8.06 -19.43 -12.19
N GLY A 101 -8.97 -18.78 -12.92
CA GLY A 101 -10.39 -19.11 -12.92
C GLY A 101 -11.20 -18.49 -11.78
N ILE A 102 -10.56 -17.79 -10.83
CA ILE A 102 -11.24 -17.10 -9.73
C ILE A 102 -11.50 -15.64 -10.10
N PRO A 103 -12.74 -15.12 -9.96
CA PRO A 103 -13.09 -13.75 -10.32
C PRO A 103 -12.68 -12.75 -9.23
N PHE A 104 -12.15 -11.63 -9.69
CA PHE A 104 -11.75 -10.48 -8.87
C PHE A 104 -12.20 -9.19 -9.54
N THR A 105 -12.39 -8.16 -8.73
CA THR A 105 -12.64 -6.81 -9.21
C THR A 105 -11.56 -5.88 -8.68
N SER A 106 -11.02 -5.04 -9.56
CA SER A 106 -10.28 -3.84 -9.16
C SER A 106 -11.19 -2.62 -9.19
N VAL A 107 -11.05 -1.78 -8.17
CA VAL A 107 -11.68 -0.46 -8.14
C VAL A 107 -10.59 0.55 -7.81
N ALA A 108 -10.34 1.48 -8.72
CA ALA A 108 -9.37 2.55 -8.50
C ALA A 108 -10.02 3.75 -7.82
N MET A 109 -9.24 4.52 -7.09
CA MET A 109 -9.58 5.82 -6.56
C MET A 109 -8.50 6.79 -7.00
N ASP A 110 -8.86 7.83 -7.75
CA ASP A 110 -7.96 8.92 -8.13
C ASP A 110 -7.76 9.85 -6.94
N GLY A 111 -7.11 9.34 -5.89
CA GLY A 111 -6.97 9.97 -4.60
C GLY A 111 -5.92 9.28 -3.74
N THR A 112 -5.62 9.90 -2.60
CA THR A 112 -4.64 9.44 -1.62
C THR A 112 -5.29 8.51 -0.60
N CYS A 113 -4.49 7.66 0.04
CA CYS A 113 -4.87 6.88 1.22
C CYS A 113 -4.10 7.36 2.46
N ASP A 114 -4.33 6.71 3.59
CA ASP A 114 -3.67 6.96 4.88
C ASP A 114 -2.13 6.93 4.83
N ASP A 115 -1.53 6.11 3.97
CA ASP A 115 -0.08 5.95 3.77
C ASP A 115 0.64 7.22 3.27
N ILE A 116 -0.09 8.29 2.94
CA ILE A 116 0.50 9.58 2.52
C ILE A 116 1.39 10.23 3.60
N ALA A 117 1.13 9.96 4.89
CA ALA A 117 1.88 10.54 6.00
C ALA A 117 3.25 9.86 6.24
N ASP A 118 3.45 8.64 5.74
CA ASP A 118 4.63 7.81 6.06
C ASP A 118 5.87 8.17 5.21
N GLY A 119 5.83 9.29 4.48
CA GLY A 119 6.94 9.83 3.69
C GLY A 119 7.37 9.00 2.46
N ARG A 120 6.79 7.81 2.29
CA ARG A 120 7.04 6.91 1.14
C ARG A 120 6.09 7.15 -0.02
N PHE A 121 4.96 7.83 0.22
CA PHE A 121 4.04 8.17 -0.84
C PHE A 121 4.68 9.19 -1.80
N PRO A 122 4.57 9.01 -3.12
CA PRO A 122 5.24 9.91 -4.05
C PRO A 122 4.52 11.26 -4.08
N LEU A 123 5.25 12.35 -3.84
CA LEU A 123 4.70 13.72 -3.81
C LEU A 123 4.77 14.38 -5.20
N PHE A 124 4.34 13.67 -6.25
CA PHE A 124 4.28 14.15 -7.64
C PHE A 124 3.17 13.43 -8.42
N GLY A 125 2.85 13.89 -9.64
CA GLY A 125 1.85 13.21 -10.48
C GLY A 125 0.42 13.28 -9.92
N THR A 126 -0.44 12.36 -10.34
CA THR A 126 -1.83 12.24 -9.84
C THR A 126 -1.93 11.03 -8.90
N PRO A 127 -2.39 11.17 -7.65
CA PRO A 127 -2.45 10.05 -6.72
C PRO A 127 -3.48 9.02 -7.19
N VAL A 128 -3.16 7.75 -7.01
CA VAL A 128 -4.06 6.65 -7.36
C VAL A 128 -3.91 5.49 -6.37
N THR A 129 -5.06 4.96 -5.95
CA THR A 129 -5.15 3.79 -5.07
C THR A 129 -6.03 2.73 -5.73
N PHE A 130 -5.51 1.52 -5.89
CA PHE A 130 -6.18 0.37 -6.48
C PHE A 130 -6.63 -0.58 -5.37
N ARG A 131 -7.93 -0.63 -5.11
CA ARG A 131 -8.55 -1.60 -4.18
C ARG A 131 -8.89 -2.87 -4.94
N CYS A 132 -8.55 -4.03 -4.38
CA CYS A 132 -8.79 -5.32 -5.01
C CYS A 132 -9.76 -6.15 -4.17
N TYR A 133 -10.76 -6.73 -4.83
CA TYR A 133 -11.83 -7.49 -4.20
C TYR A 133 -11.92 -8.89 -4.79
N LEU A 134 -12.17 -9.88 -3.94
CA LEU A 134 -12.63 -11.20 -4.36
C LEU A 134 -14.13 -11.13 -4.63
N ASP A 135 -14.56 -11.47 -5.84
CA ASP A 135 -15.97 -11.36 -6.23
C ASP A 135 -16.81 -12.59 -5.87
N ASP A 136 -16.16 -13.71 -5.54
CA ASP A 136 -16.85 -14.91 -5.08
C ASP A 136 -16.93 -14.94 -3.53
N PRO A 137 -18.08 -14.57 -2.94
CA PRO A 137 -18.25 -14.53 -1.49
C PRO A 137 -18.33 -15.94 -0.86
N THR A 138 -18.36 -17.01 -1.66
CA THR A 138 -18.47 -18.38 -1.14
C THR A 138 -17.11 -18.99 -0.79
N LEU A 139 -16.00 -18.41 -1.29
CA LEU A 139 -14.67 -18.97 -1.11
C LEU A 139 -14.09 -18.72 0.27
N LEU A 140 -14.40 -17.56 0.87
CA LEU A 140 -13.93 -17.14 2.19
C LEU A 140 -15.06 -16.38 2.90
N PRO A 141 -15.23 -16.56 4.21
CA PRO A 141 -16.27 -15.85 4.95
C PRO A 141 -15.93 -14.36 5.03
N GLN A 142 -16.97 -13.51 4.95
CA GLN A 142 -16.82 -12.05 4.99
C GLN A 142 -16.04 -11.55 6.24
N GLU A 143 -16.31 -12.17 7.39
CA GLU A 143 -15.65 -11.86 8.66
C GLU A 143 -14.12 -11.99 8.58
N MET A 144 -13.60 -12.88 7.73
CA MET A 144 -12.17 -13.05 7.56
C MET A 144 -11.52 -11.88 6.83
N PHE A 145 -12.22 -11.27 5.86
CA PHE A 145 -11.75 -10.07 5.18
C PHE A 145 -11.81 -8.86 6.12
N GLU A 146 -12.91 -8.71 6.85
CA GLU A 146 -13.09 -7.64 7.83
C GLU A 146 -12.02 -7.70 8.91
N ALA A 147 -11.77 -8.87 9.49
CA ALA A 147 -10.74 -9.03 10.51
C ALA A 147 -9.33 -8.65 10.00
N ALA A 148 -9.06 -8.85 8.71
CA ALA A 148 -7.76 -8.51 8.11
C ALA A 148 -7.63 -7.02 7.76
N ASP A 149 -8.71 -6.35 7.35
CA ASP A 149 -8.71 -4.94 6.92
C ASP A 149 -8.69 -3.95 8.10
N TRP A 150 -7.56 -3.92 8.81
CA TRP A 150 -7.32 -2.99 9.91
C TRP A 150 -7.15 -1.53 9.46
N ASN A 151 -6.87 -1.30 8.17
CA ASN A 151 -6.75 0.04 7.59
C ASN A 151 -8.09 0.58 7.06
N PHE A 152 -9.18 -0.19 7.09
CA PHE A 152 -10.51 0.23 6.60
C PHE A 152 -10.48 0.68 5.13
N MET A 153 -9.74 -0.06 4.31
CA MET A 153 -9.57 0.19 2.87
C MET A 153 -10.66 -0.46 2.02
N ASP A 154 -11.54 -1.27 2.62
CA ASP A 154 -12.61 -2.00 1.94
C ASP A 154 -13.66 -1.13 1.22
N ALA A 155 -13.76 0.17 1.52
CA ALA A 155 -14.86 1.04 1.05
C ALA A 155 -16.25 0.57 1.50
N GLY A 156 -16.34 -0.24 2.56
CA GLY A 156 -17.58 -0.94 2.94
C GLY A 156 -18.03 -2.01 1.93
N ARG A 157 -17.17 -2.44 1.01
CA ARG A 157 -17.46 -3.52 0.06
C ARG A 157 -16.92 -4.87 0.56
N PRO A 158 -17.69 -5.95 0.47
CA PRO A 158 -17.22 -7.28 0.86
C PRO A 158 -16.09 -7.81 -0.02
N GLY A 159 -15.32 -8.75 0.54
CA GLY A 159 -14.26 -9.46 -0.18
C GLY A 159 -12.98 -8.65 -0.41
N PHE A 160 -12.74 -7.56 0.32
CA PHE A 160 -11.52 -6.76 0.17
C PHE A 160 -10.26 -7.56 0.51
N LEU A 161 -9.31 -7.61 -0.43
CA LEU A 161 -8.10 -8.42 -0.33
C LEU A 161 -6.85 -7.62 0.04
N GLY A 162 -6.87 -6.33 -0.27
CA GLY A 162 -5.70 -5.47 -0.27
C GLY A 162 -5.73 -4.44 -1.38
N TYR A 163 -4.64 -3.70 -1.46
CA TYR A 163 -4.53 -2.53 -2.28
C TYR A 163 -3.11 -2.31 -2.81
N ALA A 164 -3.00 -1.56 -3.90
CA ALA A 164 -1.77 -0.97 -4.36
C ALA A 164 -1.96 0.53 -4.48
N TYR A 165 -0.93 1.33 -4.24
CA TYR A 165 -1.05 2.78 -4.26
C TYR A 165 0.22 3.45 -4.77
N GLY A 166 0.07 4.66 -5.28
CA GLY A 166 1.15 5.48 -5.79
C GLY A 166 0.61 6.62 -6.63
N VAL A 167 1.30 6.92 -7.73
CA VAL A 167 0.95 8.06 -8.59
C VAL A 167 1.00 7.70 -10.07
N HIS A 168 0.12 8.31 -10.86
CA HIS A 168 0.18 8.31 -12.31
C HIS A 168 0.93 9.57 -12.80
N HIS A 169 1.97 9.38 -13.59
CA HIS A 169 2.76 10.46 -14.18
C HIS A 169 3.37 10.03 -15.53
N GLU A 170 3.20 10.87 -16.56
CA GLU A 170 3.86 10.77 -17.88
C GLU A 170 4.06 9.34 -18.42
N GLY A 171 2.97 8.59 -18.67
CA GLY A 171 3.12 7.26 -19.25
C GLY A 171 3.24 6.11 -18.25
N ALA A 172 3.38 6.41 -16.95
CA ALA A 172 3.71 5.42 -15.95
C ALA A 172 2.83 5.50 -14.70
N VAL A 173 2.57 4.35 -14.09
CA VAL A 173 2.10 4.25 -12.70
C VAL A 173 3.30 3.95 -11.83
N TYR A 174 3.65 4.86 -10.92
CA TYR A 174 4.72 4.70 -9.94
C TYR A 174 4.12 4.27 -8.61
N LEU A 175 4.17 2.97 -8.32
CA LEU A 175 3.66 2.39 -7.07
C LEU A 175 4.64 2.65 -5.93
N ALA A 176 4.13 3.19 -4.82
CA ALA A 176 4.84 3.26 -3.55
C ALA A 176 4.56 2.03 -2.67
N GLY A 177 3.39 1.42 -2.82
CA GLY A 177 2.99 0.27 -2.03
C GLY A 177 2.19 -0.78 -2.81
N VAL A 178 2.42 -2.05 -2.47
CA VAL A 178 1.61 -3.20 -2.88
C VAL A 178 1.40 -4.06 -1.65
N GLN A 179 0.20 -3.99 -1.09
CA GLN A 179 -0.11 -4.58 0.21
C GLN A 179 -1.37 -5.43 0.15
N SER A 180 -1.29 -6.62 0.71
CA SER A 180 -2.48 -7.41 0.99
C SER A 180 -2.61 -7.64 2.48
N ASP A 181 -3.63 -7.02 3.07
CA ASP A 181 -3.89 -7.16 4.50
C ASP A 181 -4.22 -8.60 4.83
N LEU A 182 -5.01 -9.27 3.98
CA LEU A 182 -5.34 -10.68 4.13
C LEU A 182 -4.09 -11.58 4.02
N ALA A 183 -3.14 -11.33 3.10
CA ALA A 183 -1.95 -12.17 2.94
C ALA A 183 -0.87 -11.89 3.98
N VAL A 184 -0.66 -10.62 4.34
CA VAL A 184 0.27 -10.17 5.37
C VAL A 184 -0.21 -10.73 6.70
N ARG A 185 -1.46 -10.47 7.09
CA ARG A 185 -2.01 -10.98 8.34
C ARG A 185 -2.11 -12.49 8.30
N TYR A 186 -2.40 -13.17 7.20
CA TYR A 186 -2.28 -14.64 7.17
C TYR A 186 -0.86 -15.16 7.55
N ALA A 187 0.20 -14.45 7.15
CA ALA A 187 1.57 -14.79 7.56
C ALA A 187 1.85 -14.54 9.05
N TYR A 188 1.03 -13.72 9.74
CA TYR A 188 1.17 -13.39 11.16
C TYR A 188 0.10 -14.10 12.04
N LEU A 189 -1.18 -14.03 11.68
CA LEU A 189 -2.37 -14.65 12.30
C LEU A 189 -2.25 -16.17 12.50
N PHE A 190 -1.61 -16.89 11.57
CA PHE A 190 -1.52 -18.36 11.62
C PHE A 190 -0.09 -18.92 11.69
N GLN A 191 0.94 -18.05 11.71
CA GLN A 191 2.33 -18.52 11.92
C GLN A 191 2.85 -18.26 13.34
N GLY A 192 2.00 -17.81 14.26
CA GLY A 192 2.27 -17.89 15.70
C GLY A 192 3.56 -17.20 16.13
N ARG A 193 3.90 -16.06 15.52
CA ARG A 193 5.04 -15.26 16.01
C ARG A 193 4.74 -14.68 17.39
N ASP A 194 3.48 -14.33 17.63
CA ASP A 194 2.95 -13.83 18.90
C ASP A 194 1.58 -14.48 19.23
N ASP A 195 1.21 -14.48 20.51
CA ASP A 195 -0.01 -15.08 21.05
C ASP A 195 -1.28 -14.26 20.76
N ARG A 196 -1.09 -12.98 20.39
CA ARG A 196 -2.14 -12.01 20.08
C ARG A 196 -1.90 -11.35 18.73
N THR A 197 -2.98 -10.79 18.18
CA THR A 197 -2.93 -10.09 16.90
C THR A 197 -4.07 -9.08 16.77
N GLU A 198 -3.76 -7.94 16.19
CA GLU A 198 -4.72 -6.89 15.90
C GLU A 198 -5.63 -7.29 14.74
N ILE A 199 -6.93 -7.17 14.95
CA ILE A 199 -7.96 -7.37 13.94
C ILE A 199 -8.98 -6.25 13.99
N ARG A 200 -9.67 -6.02 12.89
CA ARG A 200 -10.83 -5.13 12.87
C ARG A 200 -12.08 -5.85 13.40
N ARG A 201 -12.84 -5.15 14.24
CA ARG A 201 -14.17 -5.52 14.75
C ARG A 201 -15.10 -4.32 14.66
N GLY A 202 -16.00 -4.33 13.68
CA GLY A 202 -16.82 -3.15 13.38
C GLY A 202 -15.91 -2.00 12.95
N ASP A 203 -15.89 -0.95 13.76
CA ASP A 203 -15.13 0.30 13.53
C ASP A 203 -13.90 0.43 14.44
N GLU A 204 -13.54 -0.62 15.18
CA GLU A 204 -12.37 -0.63 16.06
C GLU A 204 -11.34 -1.67 15.61
N VAL A 205 -10.09 -1.43 16.00
CA VAL A 205 -9.02 -2.45 15.96
C VAL A 205 -8.81 -2.95 17.38
N VAL A 206 -8.91 -4.27 17.54
CA VAL A 206 -8.77 -4.94 18.83
C VAL A 206 -7.76 -6.06 18.74
N GLU A 207 -7.05 -6.31 19.83
CA GLU A 207 -6.19 -7.48 19.93
C GLU A 207 -7.00 -8.74 20.29
N GLU A 208 -6.94 -9.75 19.44
CA GLU A 208 -7.53 -11.08 19.69
C GLU A 208 -6.42 -12.15 19.77
N SER A 209 -6.69 -13.27 20.44
CA SER A 209 -5.72 -14.36 20.50
C SER A 209 -5.60 -15.09 19.16
N SER A 210 -4.38 -15.42 18.78
CA SER A 210 -4.10 -16.21 17.57
C SER A 210 -4.78 -17.59 17.61
N ALA A 211 -4.98 -18.15 18.81
CA ALA A 211 -5.67 -19.43 19.01
C ALA A 211 -7.18 -19.34 18.69
N ALA A 212 -7.86 -18.27 19.15
CA ALA A 212 -9.28 -18.06 18.86
C ALA A 212 -9.54 -17.84 17.37
N LEU A 213 -8.64 -17.10 16.71
CA LEU A 213 -8.72 -16.90 15.26
C LEU A 213 -8.42 -18.19 14.48
N THR A 214 -7.51 -19.02 14.99
CA THR A 214 -7.26 -20.35 14.44
C THR A 214 -8.50 -21.23 14.55
N GLU A 215 -9.13 -21.32 15.72
CA GLU A 215 -10.37 -22.09 15.90
C GLU A 215 -11.47 -21.64 14.93
N ARG A 216 -11.58 -20.33 14.72
CA ARG A 216 -12.63 -19.74 13.86
C ARG A 216 -12.38 -19.92 12.36
N PHE A 217 -11.15 -19.78 11.90
CA PHE A 217 -10.83 -19.66 10.47
C PHE A 217 -9.96 -20.79 9.91
N ALA A 218 -9.51 -21.75 10.72
CA ALA A 218 -8.62 -22.84 10.29
C ALA A 218 -9.14 -23.61 9.06
N ASP A 219 -10.45 -23.81 8.95
CA ASP A 219 -11.03 -24.56 7.82
C ASP A 219 -10.91 -23.83 6.48
N HIS A 220 -10.78 -22.50 6.51
CA HIS A 220 -10.61 -21.65 5.32
C HIS A 220 -9.14 -21.44 4.94
N VAL A 221 -8.21 -21.75 5.85
CA VAL A 221 -6.76 -21.64 5.63
C VAL A 221 -6.28 -22.38 4.37
N PRO A 222 -6.67 -23.66 4.11
CA PRO A 222 -6.23 -24.36 2.90
C PRO A 222 -6.74 -23.72 1.60
N VAL A 223 -7.91 -23.08 1.62
CA VAL A 223 -8.43 -22.33 0.47
C VAL A 223 -7.56 -21.11 0.24
N LEU A 224 -7.37 -20.27 1.26
CA LEU A 224 -6.56 -19.06 1.20
C LEU A 224 -5.11 -19.32 0.76
N ARG A 225 -4.46 -20.38 1.26
CA ARG A 225 -3.10 -20.76 0.82
C ARG A 225 -3.02 -21.08 -0.68
N ARG A 226 -4.03 -21.79 -1.20
CA ARG A 226 -4.09 -22.22 -2.60
C ARG A 226 -4.50 -21.10 -3.54
N THR A 227 -5.39 -20.22 -3.10
CA THR A 227 -5.95 -19.14 -3.93
C THR A 227 -5.12 -17.87 -3.85
N PHE A 228 -4.58 -17.52 -2.68
CA PHE A 228 -4.18 -16.15 -2.39
C PHE A 228 -2.78 -15.98 -1.78
N GLN A 229 -2.39 -16.68 -0.71
CA GLN A 229 -1.11 -16.42 -0.01
C GLN A 229 0.13 -16.47 -0.92
N ARG A 230 0.13 -17.38 -1.90
CA ARG A 230 1.23 -17.51 -2.87
C ARG A 230 1.15 -16.50 -4.02
N TYR A 231 -0.03 -15.95 -4.28
CA TYR A 231 -0.35 -15.26 -5.54
C TYR A 231 -0.91 -13.85 -5.36
N TRP A 232 -0.98 -13.32 -4.14
CA TRP A 232 -1.52 -12.00 -3.86
C TRP A 232 -0.77 -10.89 -4.64
N ILE A 233 0.56 -10.99 -4.78
CA ILE A 233 1.34 -10.04 -5.61
C ILE A 233 0.82 -10.04 -7.07
N PRO A 234 0.80 -11.18 -7.81
CA PRO A 234 0.16 -11.24 -9.11
C PRO A 234 -1.29 -10.73 -9.15
N ILE A 235 -2.11 -10.98 -8.13
CA ILE A 235 -3.51 -10.53 -8.09
C ILE A 235 -3.58 -9.00 -7.99
N LEU A 236 -2.84 -8.37 -7.07
CA LEU A 236 -2.81 -6.91 -6.95
C LEU A 236 -2.20 -6.24 -8.18
N LEU A 237 -1.18 -6.84 -8.81
CA LEU A 237 -0.66 -6.36 -10.09
C LEU A 237 -1.69 -6.50 -11.22
N SER A 238 -2.49 -7.55 -11.21
CA SER A 238 -3.60 -7.72 -12.16
C SER A 238 -4.64 -6.61 -11.97
N ALA A 239 -4.89 -6.15 -10.74
CA ALA A 239 -5.78 -5.03 -10.47
C ALA A 239 -5.29 -3.74 -11.15
N VAL A 240 -4.00 -3.43 -11.01
CA VAL A 240 -3.36 -2.29 -11.71
C VAL A 240 -3.47 -2.46 -13.23
N VAL A 241 -3.13 -3.63 -13.77
CA VAL A 241 -3.19 -3.90 -15.22
C VAL A 241 -4.64 -3.85 -15.74
N ALA A 242 -5.63 -4.29 -14.97
CA ALA A 242 -7.03 -4.21 -15.36
C ALA A 242 -7.44 -2.75 -15.55
N TRP A 243 -7.11 -1.88 -14.59
CA TRP A 243 -7.37 -0.44 -14.67
C TRP A 243 -6.66 0.22 -15.87
N THR A 244 -5.39 -0.09 -16.11
CA THR A 244 -4.65 0.51 -17.23
C THR A 244 -5.18 0.12 -18.61
N ARG A 245 -6.03 -0.92 -18.74
CA ARG A 245 -6.63 -1.29 -20.03
C ARG A 245 -7.67 -0.29 -20.55
N GLN A 246 -8.25 0.53 -19.68
CA GLN A 246 -9.12 1.65 -20.10
C GLN A 246 -8.32 2.88 -20.51
N ARG A 247 -6.99 2.80 -20.47
CA ARG A 247 -6.08 3.93 -20.62
C ARG A 247 -5.08 3.64 -21.73
N THR A 248 -4.89 4.62 -22.61
CA THR A 248 -3.90 4.53 -23.69
C THR A 248 -2.64 5.32 -23.37
N ASP A 249 -2.70 6.15 -22.33
CA ASP A 249 -1.64 7.02 -21.85
C ASP A 249 -0.70 6.33 -20.86
N ILE A 250 -0.86 5.03 -20.58
CA ILE A 250 -0.03 4.30 -19.62
C ILE A 250 0.64 3.12 -20.32
N THR A 251 1.96 3.12 -20.30
CA THR A 251 2.82 2.11 -20.93
C THR A 251 3.74 1.42 -19.95
N GLU A 252 3.93 1.97 -18.73
CA GLU A 252 4.92 1.48 -17.77
C GLU A 252 4.37 1.37 -16.34
N LEU A 253 5.01 0.51 -15.55
CA LEU A 253 4.80 0.35 -14.12
C LEU A 253 6.15 0.49 -13.41
N GLY A 254 6.22 1.42 -12.46
CA GLY A 254 7.34 1.60 -11.54
C GLY A 254 6.99 1.09 -10.16
N LEU A 255 7.95 0.48 -9.47
CA LEU A 255 7.85 0.10 -8.07
C LEU A 255 8.96 0.78 -7.26
N LEU A 256 8.57 1.56 -6.25
CA LEU A 256 9.49 2.30 -5.39
C LEU A 256 10.60 1.40 -4.84
N GLN A 257 11.82 1.92 -4.85
CA GLN A 257 13.00 1.27 -4.33
C GLN A 257 13.54 2.08 -3.15
N PHE A 258 13.64 1.42 -2.00
CA PHE A 258 14.17 2.01 -0.77
C PHE A 258 15.07 0.98 -0.06
N PRO A 259 16.00 1.41 0.80
CA PRO A 259 16.77 0.51 1.65
C PRO A 259 15.85 -0.29 2.57
N LEU A 260 16.00 -1.62 2.59
CA LEU A 260 15.25 -2.49 3.50
C LEU A 260 16.01 -2.64 4.80
N THR A 261 15.31 -2.72 5.92
CA THR A 261 15.89 -3.19 7.19
C THR A 261 16.35 -4.65 7.06
N PRO A 262 17.26 -5.15 7.93
CA PRO A 262 17.70 -6.54 7.89
C PRO A 262 16.55 -7.56 7.98
N ASP A 263 15.50 -7.24 8.74
CA ASP A 263 14.32 -8.11 8.87
C ASP A 263 13.47 -8.10 7.60
N GLU A 264 13.31 -6.95 6.96
CA GLU A 264 12.60 -6.81 5.70
C GLU A 264 13.35 -7.46 4.53
N ASP A 265 14.69 -7.42 4.52
CA ASP A 265 15.54 -7.95 3.46
C ASP A 265 15.74 -9.48 3.53
N ARG A 266 15.23 -10.12 4.57
CA ARG A 266 15.28 -11.59 4.69
C ARG A 266 14.46 -12.26 3.59
N GLN A 267 15.05 -13.23 2.91
CA GLN A 267 14.36 -13.99 1.86
C GLN A 267 13.03 -14.58 2.35
N GLY A 268 11.98 -14.42 1.55
CA GLY A 268 10.65 -14.94 1.82
C GLY A 268 9.73 -13.99 2.60
N THR A 269 10.24 -12.86 3.14
CA THR A 269 9.37 -11.81 3.67
C THR A 269 8.56 -11.16 2.56
N VAL A 270 7.40 -10.60 2.91
CA VAL A 270 6.52 -9.91 1.96
C VAL A 270 7.26 -8.72 1.33
N VAL A 271 7.98 -7.94 2.15
CA VAL A 271 8.72 -6.76 1.69
C VAL A 271 9.83 -7.15 0.71
N HIS A 272 10.67 -8.15 1.01
CA HIS A 272 11.70 -8.63 0.07
C HIS A 272 11.08 -9.15 -1.25
N ARG A 273 9.99 -9.91 -1.17
CA ARG A 273 9.31 -10.45 -2.37
C ARG A 273 8.78 -9.37 -3.29
N VAL A 274 8.23 -8.29 -2.74
CA VAL A 274 7.73 -7.14 -3.51
C VAL A 274 8.87 -6.28 -4.01
N TYR A 275 9.77 -5.83 -3.13
CA TYR A 275 10.71 -4.76 -3.47
C TYR A 275 12.08 -5.23 -3.93
N ARG A 276 12.35 -6.55 -3.96
CA ARG A 276 13.60 -7.13 -4.49
C ARG A 276 13.35 -8.17 -5.56
N GLU A 277 12.59 -9.23 -5.23
CA GLU A 277 12.40 -10.34 -6.17
C GLU A 277 11.55 -9.97 -7.38
N LEU A 278 10.48 -9.19 -7.19
CA LEU A 278 9.58 -8.83 -8.28
C LEU A 278 10.27 -7.97 -9.35
N PRO A 279 11.01 -6.88 -9.01
CA PRO A 279 11.87 -6.16 -9.95
C PRO A 279 12.81 -7.05 -10.77
N GLN A 280 13.47 -8.02 -10.11
CA GLN A 280 14.38 -8.95 -10.79
C GLN A 280 13.64 -9.84 -11.79
N ARG A 281 12.43 -10.30 -11.46
CA ARG A 281 11.61 -11.13 -12.35
C ARG A 281 11.06 -10.37 -13.56
N TRP A 282 10.92 -9.06 -13.44
CA TRP A 282 10.52 -8.19 -14.55
C TRP A 282 11.70 -7.76 -15.42
N ASP A 283 12.93 -8.08 -15.04
CA ASP A 283 14.14 -7.51 -15.65
C ASP A 283 14.05 -5.97 -15.69
N SER A 284 13.62 -5.38 -14.56
CA SER A 284 13.32 -3.97 -14.48
C SER A 284 14.57 -3.10 -14.59
N SER A 285 14.47 -2.02 -15.37
CA SER A 285 15.44 -0.93 -15.32
C SER A 285 15.20 -0.06 -14.10
N LEU A 286 16.26 0.46 -13.48
CA LEU A 286 16.13 1.48 -12.46
C LEU A 286 15.92 2.85 -13.12
N ARG A 287 14.91 3.60 -12.65
CA ARG A 287 14.64 4.99 -13.01
C ARG A 287 14.72 5.87 -11.78
N CYS A 288 15.41 6.99 -11.89
CA CYS A 288 15.54 7.98 -10.84
C CYS A 288 14.54 9.12 -11.10
N ILE A 289 13.61 9.34 -10.18
CA ILE A 289 12.69 10.48 -10.21
C ILE A 289 13.16 11.53 -9.20
N GLY A 290 13.63 12.67 -9.70
CA GLY A 290 14.12 13.79 -8.89
C GLY A 290 12.98 14.67 -8.39
N ILE A 291 12.86 14.83 -7.08
CA ILE A 291 11.84 15.65 -6.37
C ILE A 291 12.57 16.51 -5.35
N ASP A 292 12.54 17.84 -5.48
CA ASP A 292 13.21 18.78 -4.57
C ASP A 292 14.69 18.44 -4.29
N GLY A 293 15.41 17.97 -5.31
CA GLY A 293 16.81 17.55 -5.19
C GLY A 293 17.01 16.17 -4.55
N THR A 294 15.93 15.50 -4.14
CA THR A 294 15.93 14.11 -3.67
C THR A 294 15.68 13.16 -4.84
N CYS A 295 16.50 12.12 -4.93
CA CYS A 295 16.26 11.00 -5.83
C CYS A 295 15.26 10.03 -5.19
N ASN A 296 14.20 9.68 -5.94
CA ASN A 296 13.32 8.57 -5.65
C ASN A 296 13.51 7.50 -6.73
N ALA A 297 14.11 6.37 -6.37
CA ALA A 297 14.39 5.31 -7.32
C ALA A 297 13.18 4.38 -7.50
N TYR A 298 12.90 4.00 -8.74
CA TYR A 298 11.85 3.05 -9.09
C TYR A 298 12.44 1.94 -9.96
N ALA A 299 12.06 0.70 -9.69
CA ALA A 299 12.24 -0.39 -10.62
C ALA A 299 11.08 -0.34 -11.63
N VAL A 300 11.39 -0.02 -12.88
CA VAL A 300 10.40 0.23 -13.94
C VAL A 300 10.41 -0.92 -14.95
N ALA A 301 9.21 -1.33 -15.36
CA ALA A 301 9.01 -2.27 -16.46
C ALA A 301 7.84 -1.79 -17.34
N GLY A 302 7.94 -2.06 -18.65
CA GLY A 302 6.81 -1.88 -19.56
C GLY A 302 5.63 -2.78 -19.17
N LEU A 303 4.40 -2.29 -19.36
CA LEU A 303 3.18 -3.05 -19.02
C LEU A 303 3.11 -4.40 -19.75
N ASP A 304 3.67 -4.52 -20.95
CA ASP A 304 3.73 -5.80 -21.66
C ASP A 304 4.63 -6.82 -20.95
N THR A 305 5.70 -6.37 -20.29
CA THR A 305 6.54 -7.23 -19.45
C THR A 305 5.80 -7.64 -18.18
N VAL A 306 5.07 -6.73 -17.54
CA VAL A 306 4.22 -7.05 -16.39
C VAL A 306 3.13 -8.06 -16.79
N ARG A 307 2.46 -7.86 -17.92
CA ARG A 307 1.46 -8.79 -18.48
C ARG A 307 2.05 -10.18 -18.76
N ARG A 308 3.26 -10.24 -19.33
CA ARG A 308 3.97 -11.50 -19.57
C ARG A 308 4.31 -12.22 -18.27
N TYR A 309 4.72 -11.49 -17.23
CA TYR A 309 4.95 -12.04 -15.89
C TYR A 309 3.68 -12.64 -15.29
N LEU A 310 2.54 -11.97 -15.43
CA LEU A 310 1.24 -12.49 -15.00
C LEU A 310 0.88 -13.77 -15.76
N GLY A 311 1.09 -13.76 -17.08
CA GLY A 311 0.91 -14.90 -17.99
C GLY A 311 -0.56 -15.32 -18.15
N GLU A 312 -0.79 -16.51 -18.71
CA GLU A 312 -2.13 -17.04 -19.02
C GLU A 312 -3.02 -17.31 -17.79
N ARG A 313 -2.44 -17.19 -16.59
CA ARG A 313 -3.17 -17.27 -15.33
C ARG A 313 -4.16 -16.13 -15.18
N VAL A 314 -3.91 -14.99 -15.82
CA VAL A 314 -4.80 -13.84 -15.78
C VAL A 314 -5.61 -13.76 -17.05
N LYS A 315 -6.90 -13.54 -16.89
CA LYS A 315 -7.80 -13.16 -17.98
C LYS A 315 -8.46 -11.85 -17.61
N PHE A 316 -8.53 -10.96 -18.58
CA PHE A 316 -9.28 -9.72 -18.44
C PHE A 316 -10.45 -9.78 -19.40
N ASP A 317 -11.62 -9.34 -18.96
CA ASP A 317 -12.78 -9.26 -19.84
C ASP A 317 -12.51 -8.25 -20.96
N ALA A 318 -13.18 -8.40 -22.11
CA ALA A 318 -13.07 -7.38 -23.14
C ALA A 318 -13.51 -6.02 -22.57
N PRO A 319 -12.81 -4.91 -22.88
CA PRO A 319 -13.33 -3.59 -22.51
C PRO A 319 -14.72 -3.44 -23.13
N ALA A 320 -15.70 -3.07 -22.30
CA ALA A 320 -17.06 -2.78 -22.73
C ALA A 320 -17.10 -1.55 -23.64
#